data_AF-A0A7Y6UGE2-F1
#
_entry.id   AF-A0A7Y6UGE2-F1
#
_cell.length_a   1.000
_cell.length_b   1.000
_cell.length_c   1.000
_cell.angle_alpha   90.00
_cell.angle_beta   90.00
_cell.angle_gamma   90.00
#
_symmetry.space_group_name_H-M   'P 1'
#
loop_
_entity.id
_entity.type
_entity.pdbx_description
1 polymer ?
#
loop_
_entity_poly.entity_id
_entity_poly.type
_entity_poly.pdbx_seq_one_letter_code
_entity_poly.pdbx_strand_id
1 'polypeptide(L)'
;MADRKLTDLELERHLAGDLDAARFADATDADRARLGELRTEQEAFLRSVDVDMEVKRIQQRVARAAPERRSWWRWLVPVGTLAAAAAAILVFIKRPSGPDAPLGDDIQVKGDDITLVVHLATGADSRRLSSGDTVAPGDRIRFEVNAQKPGFVAIIGIDGSGTPTIYHPDQGTGPTAFDPASRLVPGAIQLDATPGDEHFYALYSATPFGLDAVIPAIAGNGALPHGISKAEVVLHKK
;
A
#
# COMPACT_ATOMS: atom_id res chain seq x y z
N MET A 1 9.96 -38.63 -23.17
CA MET A 1 9.10 -37.67 -22.44
C MET A 1 7.84 -38.42 -22.10
N ALA A 2 7.56 -38.63 -20.82
CA ALA A 2 6.38 -39.40 -20.42
C ALA A 2 5.11 -38.63 -20.82
N ASP A 3 4.14 -39.34 -21.39
CA ASP A 3 2.92 -38.74 -21.91
C ASP A 3 2.05 -38.28 -20.73
N ARG A 4 1.92 -36.96 -20.57
CA ARG A 4 1.10 -36.33 -19.54
C ARG A 4 -0.31 -36.11 -20.07
N LYS A 5 -1.31 -36.44 -19.27
CA LYS A 5 -2.72 -36.26 -19.64
C LYS A 5 -3.38 -35.06 -18.98
N LEU A 6 -2.82 -34.60 -17.86
CA LEU A 6 -3.31 -33.44 -17.13
C LEU A 6 -2.39 -32.25 -17.33
N THR A 7 -2.99 -31.10 -17.57
CA THR A 7 -2.28 -29.81 -17.62
C THR A 7 -1.80 -29.40 -16.23
N ASP A 8 -0.80 -28.51 -16.14
CA ASP A 8 -0.33 -27.97 -14.85
C ASP A 8 -1.47 -27.29 -14.08
N LEU A 9 -2.35 -26.56 -14.77
CA LEU A 9 -3.53 -25.97 -14.18
C LEU A 9 -4.50 -27.00 -13.58
N GLU A 10 -4.71 -28.15 -14.23
CA GLU A 10 -5.55 -29.22 -13.67
C GLU A 10 -4.91 -29.85 -12.43
N LEU A 11 -3.58 -30.00 -12.41
CA LEU A 11 -2.86 -30.49 -11.24
C LEU A 11 -2.94 -29.52 -10.07
N GLU A 12 -2.79 -28.21 -10.32
CA GLU A 12 -2.98 -27.16 -9.30
C GLU A 12 -4.41 -27.15 -8.76
N ARG A 13 -5.42 -27.27 -9.63
CA ARG A 13 -6.82 -27.40 -9.20
C ARG A 13 -7.05 -28.65 -8.37
N HIS A 14 -6.38 -29.75 -8.69
CA HIS A 14 -6.45 -30.96 -7.85
C HIS A 14 -5.81 -30.74 -6.47
N LEU A 15 -4.68 -30.04 -6.39
CA LEU A 15 -4.07 -29.65 -5.10
C LEU A 15 -4.99 -28.76 -4.26
N ALA A 16 -5.71 -27.84 -4.90
CA ALA A 16 -6.69 -26.98 -4.24
C ALA A 16 -7.98 -27.72 -3.83
N GLY A 17 -8.19 -28.96 -4.28
CA GLY A 17 -9.44 -29.71 -4.06
C GLY A 17 -10.58 -29.35 -5.02
N ASP A 18 -10.28 -28.56 -6.07
CA ASP A 18 -11.24 -28.00 -7.03
C ASP A 18 -11.33 -28.78 -8.36
N LEU A 19 -10.61 -29.89 -8.47
CA LEU A 19 -10.70 -30.82 -9.60
C LEU A 19 -11.59 -32.00 -9.24
N ASP A 20 -12.49 -32.34 -10.16
CA ASP A 20 -13.32 -33.55 -10.06
C ASP A 20 -12.46 -34.81 -9.89
N ALA A 21 -12.81 -35.65 -8.92
CA ALA A 21 -12.12 -36.90 -8.63
C ALA A 21 -12.14 -37.87 -9.83
N ALA A 22 -13.21 -37.84 -10.63
CA ALA A 22 -13.29 -38.64 -11.86
C ALA A 22 -12.23 -38.21 -12.89
N ARG A 23 -11.96 -36.91 -13.00
CA ARG A 23 -10.93 -36.38 -13.91
C ARG A 23 -9.53 -36.76 -13.47
N PHE A 24 -9.27 -36.75 -12.16
CA PHE A 24 -7.96 -37.14 -11.63
C PHE A 24 -7.73 -38.66 -11.64
N ALA A 25 -8.78 -39.48 -11.74
CA ALA A 25 -8.65 -40.93 -11.87
C ALA A 25 -7.84 -41.33 -13.12
N ASP A 26 -7.89 -40.52 -14.17
CA ASP A 26 -7.16 -40.72 -15.43
C ASP A 26 -5.67 -40.30 -15.39
N ALA A 27 -5.18 -39.80 -14.25
CA ALA A 27 -3.82 -39.30 -14.11
C ALA A 27 -2.75 -40.38 -14.36
N THR A 28 -1.75 -40.06 -15.18
CA THR A 28 -0.61 -40.95 -15.44
C THR A 28 0.44 -40.86 -14.34
N ASP A 29 1.43 -41.76 -14.35
CA ASP A 29 2.55 -41.69 -13.42
C ASP A 29 3.37 -40.40 -13.58
N ALA A 30 3.42 -39.85 -14.80
CA ALA A 30 4.06 -38.57 -15.08
C ALA A 30 3.29 -37.39 -14.45
N ASP A 31 1.96 -37.44 -14.50
CA ASP A 31 1.09 -36.44 -13.84
C ASP A 31 1.23 -36.50 -12.31
N ARG A 32 1.32 -37.72 -11.74
CA ARG A 32 1.55 -37.93 -10.30
C ARG A 32 2.94 -37.46 -9.86
N ALA A 33 3.97 -37.66 -10.69
CA ALA A 33 5.32 -37.16 -10.42
C ALA A 33 5.33 -35.62 -10.41
N ARG A 34 4.74 -34.97 -11.41
CA ARG A 34 4.62 -33.50 -11.47
C ARG A 34 3.83 -32.94 -10.28
N LEU A 35 2.75 -33.61 -9.88
CA LEU A 35 2.00 -33.24 -8.68
C LEU A 35 2.85 -33.30 -7.41
N GLY A 36 3.77 -34.26 -7.31
CA GLY A 36 4.72 -34.37 -6.20
C GLY A 36 5.71 -33.20 -6.14
N GLU A 37 6.17 -32.72 -7.30
CA GLU A 37 7.01 -31.51 -7.39
C GLU A 37 6.23 -30.28 -6.90
N LEU A 38 5.01 -30.07 -7.40
CA LEU A 38 4.15 -28.94 -6.99
C LEU A 38 3.85 -28.97 -5.48
N ARG A 39 3.65 -30.14 -4.89
CA ARG A 39 3.48 -30.28 -3.43
C ARG A 39 4.73 -29.86 -2.67
N THR A 40 5.90 -30.24 -3.16
CA THR A 40 7.17 -29.89 -2.52
C THR A 40 7.42 -28.38 -2.59
N GLU A 41 7.12 -27.76 -3.74
CA GLU A 41 7.17 -26.30 -3.91
C GLU A 41 6.18 -25.58 -2.98
N GLN A 42 4.94 -26.08 -2.88
CA GLN A 42 3.92 -25.55 -1.98
C GLN A 42 4.33 -25.67 -0.52
N GLU A 43 4.87 -26.82 -0.08
CA GLU A 43 5.38 -26.99 1.28
C GLU A 43 6.55 -26.06 1.59
N ALA A 44 7.46 -25.85 0.63
CA ALA A 44 8.56 -24.91 0.78
C ALA A 44 8.06 -23.47 0.93
N PHE A 45 7.04 -23.09 0.16
CA PHE A 45 6.36 -21.79 0.30
C PHE A 45 5.65 -21.66 1.66
N LEU A 46 4.87 -22.67 2.08
CA LEU A 46 4.16 -22.62 3.35
C LEU A 46 5.10 -22.53 4.56
N ARG A 47 6.31 -23.09 4.47
CA ARG A 47 7.35 -22.95 5.51
C ARG A 47 7.98 -21.57 5.56
N SER A 48 7.98 -20.82 4.45
CA SER A 48 8.49 -19.44 4.42
C SER A 48 7.47 -18.41 4.88
N VAL A 49 6.17 -18.77 4.88
CA VAL A 49 5.09 -17.92 5.38
C VAL A 49 5.00 -18.02 6.91
N ASP A 50 5.14 -16.88 7.59
CA ASP A 50 4.80 -16.76 9.01
C ASP A 50 3.27 -16.70 9.17
N VAL A 51 2.66 -17.88 9.33
CA VAL A 51 1.20 -18.06 9.45
C VAL A 51 0.64 -17.30 10.65
N ASP A 52 1.38 -17.23 11.77
CA ASP A 52 0.92 -16.54 12.98
C ASP A 52 0.80 -15.03 12.75
N MET A 53 1.75 -14.46 12.02
CA MET A 53 1.70 -13.06 11.63
C MET A 53 0.55 -12.77 10.65
N GLU A 54 0.30 -13.65 9.69
CA GLU A 54 -0.80 -13.46 8.74
C GLU A 54 -2.17 -13.62 9.41
N VAL A 55 -2.33 -14.61 10.30
CA VAL A 55 -3.55 -14.79 11.09
C VAL A 55 -3.80 -13.56 11.98
N LYS A 56 -2.77 -13.00 12.61
CA LYS A 56 -2.91 -11.76 13.39
C LYS A 56 -3.37 -10.59 12.52
N ARG A 57 -2.84 -10.42 11.31
CA ARG A 57 -3.30 -9.38 10.36
C ARG A 57 -4.77 -9.57 9.99
N ILE A 58 -5.17 -10.80 9.68
CA ILE A 58 -6.57 -11.11 9.33
C ILE A 58 -7.50 -10.86 10.52
N GLN A 59 -7.13 -11.31 11.71
CA GLN A 59 -7.92 -11.07 12.93
C GLN A 59 -8.07 -9.58 13.23
N GLN A 60 -7.01 -8.78 13.04
CA GLN A 60 -7.08 -7.33 13.19
C GLN A 60 -8.00 -6.68 12.15
N ARG A 61 -7.96 -7.13 10.89
CA ARG A 61 -8.90 -6.67 9.85
C ARG A 61 -10.35 -7.02 10.17
N VAL A 62 -10.61 -8.24 10.64
CA VAL A 62 -11.97 -8.69 11.01
C VAL A 62 -12.49 -7.94 12.25
N ALA A 63 -11.65 -7.76 13.28
CA ALA A 63 -12.03 -7.02 14.48
C ALA A 63 -12.34 -5.54 14.19
N ARG A 64 -11.65 -4.93 13.23
CA ARG A 64 -11.88 -3.53 12.79
C ARG A 64 -13.06 -3.39 11.84
N ALA A 65 -13.38 -4.43 11.06
CA ALA A 65 -14.57 -4.46 10.21
C ALA A 65 -15.86 -4.73 11.00
N ALA A 66 -15.77 -5.19 12.25
CA ALA A 66 -16.93 -5.29 13.13
C ALA A 66 -17.43 -3.88 13.46
N PRO A 67 -18.69 -3.52 13.14
CA PRO A 67 -19.21 -2.19 13.39
C PRO A 67 -19.19 -1.92 14.90
N GLU A 68 -18.40 -0.93 15.32
CA GLU A 68 -18.51 -0.43 16.69
C GLU A 68 -19.95 0.06 16.89
N ARG A 69 -20.65 -0.54 17.86
CA ARG A 69 -21.95 -0.07 18.35
C ARG A 69 -21.76 1.28 19.03
N ARG A 70 -21.57 2.33 18.24
CA ARG A 70 -21.29 3.67 18.72
C ARG A 70 -22.54 4.20 19.42
N SER A 71 -22.42 4.30 20.75
CA SER A 71 -23.45 4.76 21.67
C SER A 71 -23.90 6.18 21.30
N TRP A 72 -25.02 6.24 20.58
CA TRP A 72 -25.78 7.42 20.19
C TRP A 72 -26.25 8.29 21.37
N TRP A 73 -26.05 7.84 22.62
CA TRP A 73 -26.38 8.58 23.84
C TRP A 73 -25.44 9.73 24.20
N ARG A 74 -24.29 9.90 23.53
CA ARG A 74 -23.39 11.06 23.79
C ARG A 74 -23.81 12.36 23.08
N TRP A 75 -24.93 12.37 22.36
CA TRP A 75 -25.42 13.53 21.58
C TRP A 75 -26.71 14.18 22.13
N LEU A 76 -27.11 13.88 23.36
CA LEU A 76 -28.16 14.61 24.08
C LEU A 76 -27.50 15.28 25.30
N VAL A 77 -27.06 16.55 25.26
CA VAL A 77 -27.82 17.84 25.32
C VAL A 77 -26.81 18.92 25.80
N PRO A 78 -26.99 20.26 25.68
CA PRO A 78 -27.80 21.12 24.76
C PRO A 78 -26.93 22.20 24.04
N VAL A 79 -27.29 22.67 22.83
CA VAL A 79 -28.10 23.88 22.52
C VAL A 79 -27.85 25.10 23.42
N GLY A 80 -27.17 26.12 22.86
CA GLY A 80 -27.32 27.51 23.29
C GLY A 80 -26.03 28.33 23.38
N THR A 81 -25.50 28.81 22.24
CA THR A 81 -24.93 30.17 22.05
C THR A 81 -24.53 30.31 20.58
N LEU A 82 -25.36 30.99 19.80
CA LEU A 82 -25.05 32.31 19.20
C LEU A 82 -24.05 32.21 18.03
N ALA A 83 -24.50 32.03 16.79
CA ALA A 83 -24.92 33.12 15.92
C ALA A 83 -23.88 34.26 15.82
N ALA A 84 -22.65 33.96 15.35
CA ALA A 84 -21.68 34.95 14.87
C ALA A 84 -20.55 34.31 14.03
N ALA A 85 -20.86 33.63 12.92
CA ALA A 85 -19.84 33.33 11.91
C ALA A 85 -20.41 33.11 10.49
N ALA A 86 -21.66 33.52 10.25
CA ALA A 86 -22.31 33.44 8.93
C ALA A 86 -21.95 34.64 8.02
N ALA A 87 -20.72 35.15 8.10
CA ALA A 87 -20.28 36.34 7.37
C ALA A 87 -18.94 36.16 6.60
N ALA A 88 -18.52 34.92 6.31
CA ALA A 88 -17.34 34.66 5.47
C ALA A 88 -17.66 33.87 4.19
N ILE A 89 -18.93 33.52 3.97
CA ILE A 89 -19.43 32.92 2.73
C ILE A 89 -20.17 34.02 1.99
N LEU A 90 -19.49 34.86 1.21
CA LEU A 90 -20.13 35.67 0.13
C LEU A 90 -19.19 36.50 -0.77
N VAL A 91 -17.85 36.35 -0.71
CA VAL A 91 -16.94 37.25 -1.47
C VAL A 91 -16.17 36.60 -2.64
N PHE A 92 -16.19 35.28 -2.85
CA PHE A 92 -15.34 34.67 -3.90
C PHE A 92 -16.08 33.92 -5.00
N ILE A 93 -17.15 34.51 -5.56
CA ILE A 93 -17.68 34.10 -6.87
C ILE A 93 -17.69 35.32 -7.79
N LYS A 94 -16.61 35.48 -8.57
CA LYS A 94 -16.56 35.95 -9.98
C LYS A 94 -15.15 36.47 -10.35
N ARG A 95 -14.37 35.65 -11.07
CA ARG A 95 -13.71 36.09 -12.32
C ARG A 95 -13.15 34.91 -13.14
N PRO A 96 -13.19 34.98 -14.49
CA PRO A 96 -12.76 33.91 -15.39
C PRO A 96 -11.35 34.11 -16.01
N SER A 97 -10.75 32.99 -16.40
CA SER A 97 -9.71 32.73 -17.43
C SER A 97 -8.40 33.53 -17.48
N GLY A 98 -7.27 32.81 -17.41
CA GLY A 98 -5.95 33.24 -17.91
C GLY A 98 -4.78 32.54 -17.20
N PRO A 99 -3.75 32.04 -17.91
CA PRO A 99 -2.70 31.17 -17.38
C PRO A 99 -1.68 31.94 -16.54
N ASP A 100 -0.92 31.21 -15.74
CA ASP A 100 0.15 31.67 -14.84
C ASP A 100 -0.36 32.22 -13.48
N ALA A 101 -0.42 31.31 -12.50
CA ALA A 101 -0.44 31.64 -11.09
C ALA A 101 0.43 30.64 -10.31
N PRO A 102 1.11 31.09 -9.24
CA PRO A 102 2.44 30.65 -8.86
C PRO A 102 2.40 29.39 -8.01
N LEU A 103 3.53 28.67 -8.05
CA LEU A 103 3.91 27.57 -7.15
C LEU A 103 3.35 27.81 -5.74
N GLY A 104 2.36 26.98 -5.39
CA GLY A 104 1.97 26.79 -4.01
C GLY A 104 3.18 26.31 -3.24
N ASP A 105 3.43 26.98 -2.13
CA ASP A 105 4.47 26.71 -1.15
C ASP A 105 4.19 25.33 -0.52
N ASP A 106 4.49 24.28 -1.27
CA ASP A 106 4.45 22.91 -0.79
C ASP A 106 5.76 22.73 0.00
N ILE A 107 5.64 22.63 1.32
CA ILE A 107 6.77 22.26 2.17
C ILE A 107 7.06 20.77 1.90
N GLN A 108 7.67 20.50 0.75
CA GLN A 108 8.43 19.29 0.50
C GLN A 108 9.70 19.42 1.32
N VAL A 109 9.80 18.64 2.41
CA VAL A 109 11.09 18.41 3.06
C VAL A 109 11.92 17.57 2.10
N LYS A 110 12.65 18.29 1.25
CA LYS A 110 13.57 17.76 0.25
C LYS A 110 14.72 17.08 0.99
N GLY A 111 14.64 15.76 1.14
CA GLY A 111 15.85 14.95 1.32
C GLY A 111 16.57 14.95 -0.03
N ASP A 112 17.77 15.51 -0.12
CA ASP A 112 18.48 15.76 -1.38
C ASP A 112 18.71 14.49 -2.26
N ASP A 113 18.46 13.28 -1.75
CA ASP A 113 18.76 12.01 -2.41
C ASP A 113 17.54 11.22 -2.93
N ILE A 114 16.30 11.55 -2.52
CA ILE A 114 15.09 10.80 -2.93
C ILE A 114 13.84 11.68 -3.05
N THR A 115 12.98 11.40 -4.03
CA THR A 115 11.63 11.96 -4.15
C THR A 115 10.57 10.87 -4.28
N LEU A 116 9.39 11.15 -3.73
CA LEU A 116 8.19 10.33 -3.87
C LEU A 116 7.12 11.12 -4.61
N VAL A 117 6.56 10.53 -5.66
CA VAL A 117 5.41 11.06 -6.39
C VAL A 117 4.30 10.02 -6.36
N VAL A 118 3.09 10.45 -6.04
CA VAL A 118 1.89 9.60 -6.03
C VAL A 118 1.00 10.00 -7.20
N HIS A 119 0.54 9.01 -7.96
CA HIS A 119 -0.36 9.20 -9.09
C HIS A 119 -1.67 8.47 -8.86
N LEU A 120 -2.80 9.15 -8.99
CA LEU A 120 -4.14 8.58 -9.00
C LEU A 120 -4.48 8.08 -10.40
N ALA A 121 -4.89 6.83 -10.53
CA ALA A 121 -5.40 6.28 -11.77
C ALA A 121 -6.82 6.82 -12.07
N THR A 122 -6.98 7.46 -13.22
CA THR A 122 -8.24 8.02 -13.71
C THR A 122 -8.60 7.37 -15.04
N GLY A 123 -9.08 6.12 -14.98
CA GLY A 123 -9.41 5.35 -16.18
C GLY A 123 -8.18 5.00 -17.01
N ALA A 124 -8.05 5.60 -18.20
CA ALA A 124 -6.92 5.40 -19.12
C ALA A 124 -5.69 6.26 -18.78
N ASP A 125 -5.86 7.30 -17.97
CA ASP A 125 -4.80 8.25 -17.61
C ASP A 125 -4.46 8.15 -16.12
N SER A 126 -3.42 8.88 -15.71
CA SER A 126 -3.09 9.08 -14.30
C SER A 126 -2.85 10.55 -13.99
N ARG A 127 -3.33 11.01 -12.83
CA ARG A 127 -3.15 12.36 -12.32
C ARG A 127 -2.21 12.36 -11.12
N ARG A 128 -1.18 13.20 -11.13
CA ARG A 128 -0.31 13.42 -9.96
C ARG A 128 -1.12 14.01 -8.80
N LEU A 129 -0.90 13.47 -7.61
CA LEU A 129 -1.41 13.98 -6.34
C LEU A 129 -0.36 14.84 -5.65
N SER A 130 -0.83 15.89 -4.98
CA SER A 130 -0.03 16.72 -4.07
C SER A 130 -0.23 16.28 -2.62
N SER A 131 0.69 16.64 -1.73
CA SER A 131 0.50 16.38 -0.31
C SER A 131 -0.71 17.18 0.21
N GLY A 132 -1.54 16.55 1.04
CA GLY A 132 -2.82 17.09 1.51
C GLY A 132 -4.00 16.89 0.53
N ASP A 133 -3.77 16.34 -0.66
CA ASP A 133 -4.87 16.03 -1.59
C ASP A 133 -5.84 15.02 -0.96
N THR A 134 -7.12 15.20 -1.26
CA THR A 134 -8.17 14.29 -0.81
C THR A 134 -8.40 13.16 -1.79
N VAL A 135 -8.50 11.94 -1.27
CA VAL A 135 -8.75 10.69 -2.01
C VAL A 135 -9.95 9.95 -1.43
N ALA A 136 -10.59 9.13 -2.26
CA ALA A 136 -11.73 8.33 -1.86
C ALA A 136 -11.32 6.86 -1.61
N PRO A 137 -12.02 6.15 -0.71
CA PRO A 137 -11.88 4.70 -0.63
C PRO A 137 -12.07 4.02 -1.99
N GLY A 138 -11.20 3.07 -2.31
CA GLY A 138 -11.23 2.33 -3.58
C GLY A 138 -10.49 3.00 -4.73
N ASP A 139 -10.01 4.24 -4.57
CA ASP A 139 -9.11 4.89 -5.52
C ASP A 139 -7.84 4.04 -5.72
N ARG A 140 -7.33 4.02 -6.95
CA ARG A 140 -6.13 3.27 -7.30
C ARG A 140 -4.96 4.23 -7.47
N ILE A 141 -3.94 4.12 -6.63
CA ILE A 141 -2.76 4.96 -6.69
C ILE A 141 -1.54 4.18 -7.17
N ARG A 142 -0.55 4.89 -7.71
CA ARG A 142 0.75 4.36 -8.11
C ARG A 142 1.85 5.25 -7.55
N PHE A 143 2.94 4.62 -7.11
CA PHE A 143 4.12 5.32 -6.65
C PHE A 143 5.18 5.41 -7.73
N GLU A 144 5.79 6.58 -7.81
CA GLU A 144 7.01 6.83 -8.56
C GLU A 144 8.06 7.32 -7.58
N VAL A 145 9.21 6.66 -7.56
CA VAL A 145 10.33 7.00 -6.68
C VAL A 145 11.51 7.35 -7.56
N ASN A 146 12.12 8.50 -7.29
CA ASN A 146 13.34 8.91 -7.96
C ASN A 146 14.44 9.08 -6.93
N ALA A 147 15.53 8.32 -7.07
CA ALA A 147 16.77 8.51 -6.32
C ALA A 147 17.93 8.76 -7.29
N GLN A 148 18.90 9.58 -6.88
CA GLN A 148 20.00 9.99 -7.78
C GLN A 148 21.05 8.89 -8.00
N LYS A 149 21.15 7.93 -7.09
CA LYS A 149 22.19 6.88 -7.07
C LYS A 149 21.55 5.50 -6.86
N PRO A 150 22.19 4.43 -7.35
CA PRO A 150 21.79 3.06 -7.00
C PRO A 150 21.82 2.86 -5.49
N GLY A 151 20.94 2.00 -4.98
CA GLY A 151 20.85 1.75 -3.55
C GLY A 151 19.69 0.82 -3.22
N PHE A 152 19.06 1.03 -2.06
CA PHE A 152 17.97 0.23 -1.54
C PHE A 152 16.78 1.12 -1.23
N VAL A 153 15.58 0.73 -1.68
CA VAL A 153 14.34 1.50 -1.50
C VAL A 153 13.25 0.67 -0.82
N ALA A 154 12.47 1.33 0.02
CA ALA A 154 11.21 0.81 0.55
C ALA A 154 10.13 1.90 0.52
N ILE A 155 8.87 1.50 0.32
CA ILE A 155 7.71 2.39 0.41
C ILE A 155 6.78 1.87 1.50
N ILE A 156 6.42 2.75 2.43
CA ILE A 156 5.62 2.42 3.61
C ILE A 156 4.53 3.48 3.78
N GLY A 157 3.28 3.06 3.91
CA GLY A 157 2.16 3.90 4.34
C GLY A 157 1.91 3.78 5.84
N ILE A 158 1.43 4.85 6.46
CA ILE A 158 0.87 4.84 7.81
C ILE A 158 -0.52 5.45 7.72
N ASP A 159 -1.54 4.63 7.93
CA ASP A 159 -2.93 5.07 7.84
C ASP A 159 -3.33 5.99 9.01
N GLY A 160 -4.55 6.54 8.95
CA GLY A 160 -5.08 7.42 10.00
C GLY A 160 -5.26 6.74 11.37
N SER A 161 -5.09 5.43 11.45
CA SER A 161 -5.06 4.68 12.72
C SER A 161 -3.64 4.50 13.28
N GLY A 162 -2.62 4.94 12.55
CA GLY A 162 -1.20 4.72 12.87
C GLY A 162 -0.71 3.33 12.48
N THR A 163 -1.44 2.58 11.66
CA THR A 163 -1.04 1.22 11.24
C THR A 163 -0.11 1.29 10.03
N PRO A 164 1.11 0.72 10.11
CA PRO A 164 2.03 0.71 8.99
C PRO A 164 1.65 -0.37 7.96
N THR A 165 1.71 -0.01 6.68
CA THR A 165 1.55 -0.91 5.52
C THR A 165 2.77 -0.80 4.63
N ILE A 166 3.42 -1.92 4.32
CA ILE A 166 4.56 -1.95 3.40
C ILE A 166 4.02 -2.11 1.98
N TYR A 167 4.26 -1.13 1.13
CA TYR A 167 3.86 -1.15 -0.28
C TYR A 167 5.01 -1.56 -1.20
N HIS A 168 6.25 -1.37 -0.76
CA HIS A 168 7.40 -1.88 -1.47
C HIS A 168 8.51 -2.25 -0.47
N PRO A 169 9.11 -3.45 -0.58
CA PRO A 169 8.81 -4.49 -1.58
C PRO A 169 7.50 -5.25 -1.35
N ASP A 170 6.94 -5.79 -2.44
CA ASP A 170 5.74 -6.63 -2.41
C ASP A 170 5.96 -7.95 -1.65
N GLN A 171 7.21 -8.44 -1.61
CA GLN A 171 7.64 -9.67 -0.94
C GLN A 171 9.08 -9.51 -0.44
N GLY A 172 9.32 -9.60 0.87
CA GLY A 172 10.66 -9.55 1.46
C GLY A 172 10.72 -9.03 2.89
N THR A 173 11.80 -9.33 3.60
CA THR A 173 12.09 -8.83 4.97
C THR A 173 12.95 -7.57 4.99
N GLY A 174 13.35 -7.05 3.82
CA GLY A 174 14.23 -5.90 3.68
C GLY A 174 14.01 -5.18 2.34
N PRO A 175 14.58 -3.97 2.17
CA PRO A 175 14.40 -3.12 1.01
C PRO A 175 14.97 -3.75 -0.27
N THR A 176 14.42 -3.37 -1.41
CA THR A 176 14.86 -3.89 -2.72
C THR A 176 15.92 -3.00 -3.34
N ALA A 177 16.86 -3.62 -4.06
CA ALA A 177 17.83 -2.91 -4.87
C ALA A 177 17.11 -2.00 -5.90
N PHE A 178 17.44 -0.73 -5.87
CA PHE A 178 16.87 0.30 -6.73
C PHE A 178 17.92 0.75 -7.76
N ASP A 179 17.53 0.72 -9.03
CA ASP A 179 18.26 1.33 -10.13
C ASP A 179 17.60 2.67 -10.49
N PRO A 180 18.31 3.82 -10.47
CA PRO A 180 17.80 5.11 -10.91
C PRO A 180 17.19 5.14 -12.31
N ALA A 181 17.56 4.19 -13.18
CA ALA A 181 16.94 4.02 -14.50
C ALA A 181 15.50 3.45 -14.40
N SER A 182 15.19 2.71 -13.34
CA SER A 182 13.90 2.10 -13.04
C SER A 182 13.11 2.98 -12.07
N ARG A 183 12.52 4.07 -12.58
CA ARG A 183 11.80 5.10 -11.78
C ARG A 183 10.46 4.63 -11.18
N LEU A 184 10.03 3.41 -11.47
CA LEU A 184 8.67 2.94 -11.19
C LEU A 184 8.68 1.76 -10.22
N VAL A 185 7.88 1.88 -9.16
CA VAL A 185 7.46 0.70 -8.40
C VAL A 185 6.31 0.04 -9.18
N PRO A 186 6.42 -1.25 -9.53
CA PRO A 186 5.37 -1.95 -10.24
C PRO A 186 4.07 -2.02 -9.43
N GLY A 187 2.92 -1.80 -10.09
CA GLY A 187 1.60 -2.03 -9.50
C GLY A 187 0.77 -0.76 -9.26
N ALA A 188 -0.56 -0.92 -9.22
CA ALA A 188 -1.50 0.10 -8.77
C ALA A 188 -2.19 -0.43 -7.51
N ILE A 189 -2.07 0.30 -6.41
CA ILE A 189 -2.57 -0.06 -5.09
C ILE A 189 -3.94 0.55 -4.91
N GLN A 190 -4.89 -0.26 -4.45
CA GLN A 190 -6.23 0.22 -4.11
C GLN A 190 -6.25 0.72 -2.67
N LEU A 191 -6.67 1.95 -2.45
CA LEU A 191 -6.84 2.54 -1.13
C LEU A 191 -8.00 1.88 -0.38
N ASP A 192 -7.80 1.63 0.90
CA ASP A 192 -8.84 1.11 1.79
C ASP A 192 -9.84 2.20 2.22
N ALA A 193 -10.79 1.82 3.06
CA ALA A 193 -11.81 2.70 3.60
C ALA A 193 -11.47 3.25 4.99
N THR A 194 -10.19 3.20 5.40
CA THR A 194 -9.76 3.74 6.70
C THR A 194 -9.75 5.28 6.62
N PRO A 195 -10.61 6.00 7.36
CA PRO A 195 -10.68 7.45 7.25
C PRO A 195 -9.48 8.14 7.91
N GLY A 196 -9.17 9.36 7.45
CA GLY A 196 -8.12 10.20 8.02
C GLY A 196 -6.89 10.33 7.12
N ASP A 197 -5.84 10.92 7.66
CA ASP A 197 -4.60 11.17 6.92
C ASP A 197 -3.79 9.87 6.81
N GLU A 198 -3.39 9.54 5.59
CA GLU A 198 -2.42 8.48 5.32
C GLU A 198 -1.10 9.10 4.88
N HIS A 199 -0.04 8.79 5.64
CA HIS A 199 1.31 9.24 5.37
C HIS A 199 2.07 8.18 4.57
N PHE A 200 2.49 8.51 3.36
CA PHE A 200 3.33 7.66 2.53
C PHE A 200 4.78 8.10 2.61
N TYR A 201 5.67 7.17 2.94
CA TYR A 201 7.10 7.38 3.05
C TYR A 201 7.83 6.56 1.99
N ALA A 202 8.72 7.21 1.24
CA ALA A 202 9.74 6.51 0.47
C ALA A 202 11.08 6.63 1.22
N LEU A 203 11.72 5.50 1.44
CA LEU A 203 12.97 5.38 2.18
C LEU A 203 14.08 4.97 1.22
N TYR A 204 15.26 5.57 1.37
CA TYR A 204 16.44 5.25 0.55
C TYR A 204 17.70 5.15 1.39
N SER A 205 18.56 4.20 1.05
CA SER A 205 19.93 4.09 1.59
C SER A 205 20.87 3.50 0.54
N ALA A 206 22.15 3.86 0.60
CA ALA A 206 23.19 3.24 -0.21
C ALA A 206 23.50 1.78 0.20
N THR A 207 23.07 1.37 1.40
CA THR A 207 23.27 0.03 1.96
C THR A 207 21.94 -0.59 2.42
N PRO A 208 21.81 -1.93 2.47
CA PRO A 208 20.59 -2.58 2.98
C PRO A 208 20.27 -2.12 4.40
N PHE A 209 18.99 -1.96 4.73
CA PHE A 209 18.51 -1.58 6.06
C PHE A 209 17.35 -2.46 6.52
N GLY A 210 17.16 -2.58 7.83
CA GLY A 210 16.04 -3.33 8.41
C GLY A 210 14.77 -2.48 8.51
N LEU A 211 13.63 -3.01 8.07
CA LEU A 211 12.33 -2.31 8.18
C LEU A 211 11.84 -2.23 9.62
N ASP A 212 12.24 -3.19 10.45
CA ASP A 212 11.99 -3.27 11.89
C ASP A 212 12.54 -2.07 12.66
N ALA A 213 13.69 -1.52 12.25
CA ALA A 213 14.29 -0.33 12.85
C ALA A 213 13.64 0.97 12.37
N VAL A 214 13.12 1.00 11.13
CA VAL A 214 12.63 2.23 10.51
C VAL A 214 11.14 2.47 10.78
N ILE A 215 10.31 1.43 10.75
CA ILE A 215 8.85 1.55 10.93
C ILE A 215 8.49 2.28 12.26
N PRO A 216 9.07 1.93 13.42
CA PRO A 216 8.79 2.64 14.66
C PRO A 216 9.21 4.11 14.61
N ALA A 217 10.31 4.42 13.90
CA ALA A 217 10.79 5.79 13.77
C ALA A 217 9.84 6.63 12.90
N ILE A 218 9.36 6.13 11.77
CA ILE A 218 8.39 6.90 10.95
C ILE A 218 7.01 6.98 11.62
N ALA A 219 6.55 5.93 12.32
CA ALA A 219 5.26 5.94 13.02
C ALA A 219 5.25 6.85 14.25
N GLY A 220 6.37 6.94 14.97
CA GLY A 220 6.53 7.82 16.13
C GLY A 220 7.06 9.21 15.80
N ASN A 221 7.26 9.54 14.52
CA ASN A 221 7.97 10.74 14.07
C ASN A 221 9.35 10.93 14.75
N GLY A 222 10.04 9.81 14.99
CA GLY A 222 11.37 9.74 15.58
C GLY A 222 12.50 9.91 14.56
N ALA A 223 13.74 9.90 15.06
CA ALA A 223 14.92 9.97 14.22
C ALA A 223 15.14 8.67 13.44
N LEU A 224 15.41 8.78 12.15
CA LEU A 224 15.81 7.64 11.32
C LEU A 224 17.25 7.19 11.63
N PRO A 225 17.56 5.90 11.44
CA PRO A 225 18.94 5.42 11.44
C PRO A 225 19.83 6.22 10.47
N HIS A 226 21.10 6.36 10.81
CA HIS A 226 22.06 7.07 9.97
C HIS A 226 22.17 6.44 8.57
N GLY A 227 22.28 7.30 7.54
CA GLY A 227 22.40 6.87 6.15
C GLY A 227 21.08 6.54 5.45
N ILE A 228 19.94 6.74 6.13
CA ILE A 228 18.61 6.59 5.55
C ILE A 228 18.00 7.97 5.28
N SER A 229 17.68 8.21 4.01
CA SER A 229 16.94 9.38 3.55
C SER A 229 15.46 9.04 3.40
N LYS A 230 14.57 10.01 3.67
CA LYS A 230 13.12 9.84 3.46
C LYS A 230 12.52 10.96 2.60
N ALA A 231 11.50 10.60 1.82
CA ALA A 231 10.54 11.52 1.23
C ALA A 231 9.14 11.16 1.74
N GLU A 232 8.27 12.15 1.89
CA GLU A 232 6.92 11.99 2.44
C GLU A 232 5.87 12.64 1.55
N VAL A 233 4.72 11.98 1.41
CA VAL A 233 3.49 12.52 0.83
C VAL A 233 2.33 12.13 1.74
N VAL A 234 1.49 13.09 2.13
CA VAL A 234 0.31 12.84 2.95
C VAL A 234 -0.93 12.93 2.07
N LEU A 235 -1.86 11.99 2.17
CA LEU A 235 -3.16 12.06 1.49
C LEU A 235 -4.30 11.96 2.50
N HIS A 236 -5.38 12.71 2.28
CA HIS A 236 -6.54 12.70 3.16
C HIS A 236 -7.63 11.75 2.63
N LYS A 237 -7.93 10.67 3.37
CA LYS A 237 -9.01 9.73 3.02
C LYS A 237 -10.35 10.18 3.61
N LYS A 238 -11.37 10.30 2.74
CA LYS A 238 -12.75 10.61 3.13
C LYS A 238 -13.47 9.46 3.83
#